data_AF-A0AAW4J4P3-F1
#
_entry.id   AF-A0AAW4J4P3-F1
#
_cell.length_a   1.000
_cell.length_b   1.000
_cell.length_c   1.000
_cell.angle_alpha   90.00
_cell.angle_beta   90.00
_cell.angle_gamma   90.00
#
_symmetry.space_group_name_H-M   'P 1'
#
loop_
_entity.id
_entity.type
_entity.pdbx_description
1 polymer ?
#
loop_
_entity_poly.entity_id
_entity_poly.type
_entity_poly.pdbx_seq_one_letter_code
_entity_poly.pdbx_strand_id
1 'polypeptide(L)'
;MTILKTKKAEIKEVDIMEIKRYMDIKNYLISIYGLVNPNGKHQAIANIIGAKVAYNTLVGLESELIGVELSYGDIDLDKVFKNTFSNFSEEFILKTSNNTAYLHKDYKKVQDLEELDKAYPYEERKKRSLDLEKEILKLTETNVRLEKINPSLVKQNKKKLDELRAELNSLEETLNLKLKDELLFKVFSYAEMELKETKNKVTQYKTYLEQLLKEIEEQ
;
A
#
# COMPACT_ATOMS: atom_id res chain seq x y z
N MET A 1 35.15 -15.06 -36.79
CA MET A 1 34.25 -15.37 -35.65
C MET A 1 34.70 -14.54 -34.46
N THR A 2 33.96 -13.48 -34.14
CA THR A 2 34.29 -12.60 -33.01
C THR A 2 33.39 -12.98 -31.85
N ILE A 3 33.96 -13.51 -30.78
CA ILE A 3 33.23 -13.94 -29.58
C ILE A 3 32.95 -12.68 -28.75
N LEU A 4 31.68 -12.26 -28.71
CA LEU A 4 31.19 -11.21 -27.82
C LEU A 4 31.25 -11.72 -26.38
N LYS A 5 32.21 -11.23 -25.59
CA LYS A 5 32.23 -11.42 -24.13
C LYS A 5 31.13 -10.54 -23.53
N THR A 6 30.04 -11.16 -23.10
CA THR A 6 29.04 -10.52 -22.24
C THR A 6 29.68 -10.22 -20.88
N LYS A 7 29.83 -8.92 -20.57
CA LYS A 7 30.14 -8.46 -19.19
C LYS A 7 29.01 -8.96 -18.30
N LYS A 8 29.31 -9.87 -17.36
CA LYS A 8 28.44 -10.13 -16.21
C LYS A 8 28.30 -8.80 -15.46
N ALA A 9 27.06 -8.31 -15.35
CA ALA A 9 26.77 -7.22 -14.43
C ALA A 9 27.15 -7.69 -13.02
N GLU A 10 28.03 -6.95 -12.34
CA GLU A 10 28.27 -7.12 -10.92
C GLU A 10 26.96 -6.82 -10.20
N ILE A 11 26.30 -7.87 -9.70
CA ILE A 11 25.19 -7.73 -8.77
C ILE A 11 25.83 -7.17 -7.50
N LYS A 12 25.68 -5.87 -7.25
CA LYS A 12 25.99 -5.30 -5.94
C LYS A 12 25.12 -6.04 -4.93
N GLU A 13 25.74 -6.77 -4.01
CA GLU A 13 25.07 -7.19 -2.78
C GLU A 13 24.56 -5.90 -2.11
N VAL A 14 23.25 -5.70 -2.18
CA VAL A 14 22.59 -4.67 -1.40
C VAL A 14 22.51 -5.23 0.01
N ASP A 15 23.22 -4.63 0.94
CA ASP A 15 23.13 -4.99 2.35
C ASP A 15 21.68 -4.71 2.79
N ILE A 16 20.92 -5.78 3.02
CA ILE A 16 19.51 -5.68 3.39
C ILE A 16 19.48 -5.31 4.86
N MET A 17 19.09 -4.06 5.15
CA MET A 17 18.92 -3.61 6.53
C MET A 17 17.96 -4.54 7.29
N GLU A 18 18.36 -5.01 8.46
CA GLU A 18 17.45 -5.74 9.35
C GLU A 18 16.37 -4.81 9.91
N ILE A 19 15.13 -5.29 10.04
CA ILE A 19 14.05 -4.46 10.59
C ILE A 19 14.35 -3.96 12.01
N LYS A 20 15.11 -4.75 12.79
CA LYS A 20 15.53 -4.38 14.13
C LYS A 20 16.38 -3.10 14.09
N ARG A 21 17.33 -3.02 13.15
CA ARG A 21 18.16 -1.83 12.96
C ARG A 21 17.30 -0.62 12.56
N TYR A 22 16.33 -0.80 11.68
CA TYR A 22 15.39 0.27 11.34
C TYR A 22 14.59 0.78 12.56
N MET A 23 14.13 -0.14 13.41
CA MET A 23 13.42 0.24 14.65
C MET A 23 14.34 0.95 15.64
N ASP A 24 15.60 0.55 15.76
CA ASP A 24 16.60 1.23 16.58
C ASP A 24 16.83 2.67 16.09
N ILE A 25 16.88 2.89 14.78
CA ILE A 25 16.94 4.22 14.17
C ILE A 25 15.73 5.06 14.57
N LYS A 26 14.52 4.51 14.46
CA LYS A 26 13.29 5.23 14.88
C LYS A 26 13.32 5.60 16.36
N ASN A 27 13.73 4.68 17.22
CA ASN A 27 13.84 4.93 18.65
C ASN A 27 14.90 5.99 18.96
N TYR A 28 16.02 5.97 18.24
CA TYR A 28 17.06 6.98 18.36
C TYR A 28 16.55 8.38 17.98
N LEU A 29 15.83 8.51 16.87
CA LEU A 29 15.21 9.78 16.46
C LEU A 29 14.30 10.38 17.54
N ILE A 30 13.52 9.52 18.23
CA ILE A 30 12.69 9.94 19.36
C ILE A 30 13.57 10.38 20.53
N SER A 31 14.62 9.61 20.85
CA SER A 31 15.49 9.87 22.00
C SER A 31 16.23 11.21 21.92
N ILE A 32 16.55 11.69 20.72
CA ILE A 32 17.27 12.96 20.50
C ILE A 32 16.34 14.15 20.31
N TYR A 33 15.02 13.97 20.42
CA TYR A 33 14.04 15.03 20.11
C TYR A 33 14.31 16.35 20.85
N GLY A 34 14.75 16.29 22.11
CA GLY A 34 15.09 17.49 22.89
C GLY A 34 16.24 18.32 22.30
N LEU A 35 17.21 17.68 21.64
CA LEU A 35 18.35 18.34 21.01
C LEU A 35 18.00 18.95 19.65
N VAL A 36 17.01 18.39 18.95
CA VAL A 36 16.66 18.76 17.56
C VAL A 36 15.38 19.59 17.47
N ASN A 37 14.71 19.84 18.60
CA ASN A 37 13.51 20.65 18.66
C ASN A 37 13.88 22.14 18.60
N PRO A 38 13.45 22.90 17.56
CA PRO A 38 13.77 24.32 17.44
C PRO A 38 13.28 25.16 18.64
N ASN A 39 12.15 24.79 19.25
CA ASN A 39 11.62 25.48 20.43
C ASN A 39 12.44 25.15 21.71
N GLY A 40 13.24 24.08 21.66
CA GLY A 40 14.12 23.61 22.71
C GLY A 40 15.59 23.98 22.51
N LYS A 41 15.92 24.92 21.62
CA LYS A 41 17.32 25.27 21.22
C LYS A 41 18.30 25.38 22.40
N HIS A 42 17.86 25.93 23.54
CA HIS A 42 18.66 26.05 24.75
C HIS A 42 19.18 24.70 25.29
N GLN A 43 18.46 23.59 25.10
CA GLN A 43 18.88 22.26 25.53
C GLN A 43 20.10 21.75 24.75
N ALA A 44 20.12 22.01 23.44
CA ALA A 44 21.25 21.66 22.58
C ALA A 44 22.47 22.55 22.86
N ILE A 45 22.26 23.85 23.13
CA ILE A 45 23.33 24.77 23.55
C ILE A 45 23.91 24.39 24.92
N ALA A 46 23.05 23.96 25.87
CA ALA A 46 23.50 23.51 27.18
C ALA A 46 24.30 22.19 27.12
N ASN A 47 24.14 21.40 26.03
CA ASN A 47 24.82 20.13 25.83
C ASN A 47 25.43 20.02 24.43
N ILE A 48 26.43 20.86 24.13
CA ILE A 48 27.12 20.91 22.84
C ILE A 48 27.75 19.56 22.48
N ILE A 49 28.36 18.86 23.45
CA ILE A 49 28.97 17.55 23.21
C ILE A 49 27.90 16.56 22.74
N GLY A 50 26.74 16.53 23.42
CA GLY A 50 25.59 15.72 23.01
C GLY A 50 25.08 16.08 21.61
N ALA A 51 25.00 17.37 21.28
CA ALA A 51 24.61 17.83 19.94
C ALA A 51 25.61 17.38 18.85
N LYS A 52 26.92 17.46 19.11
CA LYS A 52 27.98 16.98 18.19
C LYS A 52 27.91 15.46 17.97
N VAL A 53 27.75 14.69 19.04
CA VAL A 53 27.57 13.23 18.96
C VAL A 53 26.30 12.89 18.18
N ALA A 54 25.21 13.60 18.44
CA ALA A 54 23.94 13.37 17.75
C ALA A 54 24.02 13.67 16.26
N TYR A 55 24.66 14.78 15.87
CA TYR A 55 24.93 15.14 14.49
C TYR A 55 25.74 14.06 13.75
N ASN A 56 26.87 13.63 14.31
CA ASN A 56 27.71 12.60 13.68
C ASN A 56 26.96 11.27 13.53
N THR A 57 26.14 10.91 14.51
CA THR A 57 25.30 9.72 14.43
C THR A 57 24.28 9.86 13.28
N LEU A 58 23.61 11.01 13.14
CA LEU A 58 22.65 11.25 12.05
C LEU A 58 23.29 11.20 10.66
N VAL A 59 24.54 11.64 10.50
CA VAL A 59 25.30 11.50 9.25
C VAL A 59 25.48 10.02 8.88
N GLY A 60 25.82 9.19 9.87
CA GLY A 60 25.91 7.74 9.68
C GLY A 60 24.55 7.14 9.30
N LEU A 61 23.50 7.49 10.03
CA LEU A 61 22.14 6.96 9.79
C LEU A 61 21.57 7.37 8.42
N GLU A 62 21.86 8.57 7.94
CA GLU A 62 21.45 9.00 6.60
C GLU A 62 22.11 8.13 5.52
N SER A 63 23.38 7.80 5.70
CA SER A 63 24.13 6.91 4.81
C SER A 63 23.60 5.48 4.86
N GLU A 64 23.25 4.97 6.04
CA GLU A 64 22.63 3.64 6.22
C GLU A 64 21.27 3.54 5.52
N LEU A 65 20.45 4.59 5.59
CA LEU A 65 19.10 4.58 5.04
C LEU A 65 19.02 4.85 3.54
N ILE A 66 20.08 5.38 2.91
CA ILE A 66 20.03 5.83 1.51
C ILE A 66 19.59 4.71 0.56
N GLY A 67 20.11 3.50 0.77
CA GLY A 67 19.85 2.32 -0.08
C GLY A 67 18.68 1.44 0.39
N VAL A 68 18.00 1.80 1.49
CA VAL A 68 16.87 1.01 1.99
C VAL A 68 15.64 1.30 1.16
N GLU A 69 15.10 0.29 0.48
CA GLU A 69 13.92 0.39 -0.36
C GLU A 69 12.96 -0.77 -0.07
N LEU A 70 11.67 -0.53 -0.31
CA LEU A 70 10.64 -1.56 -0.25
C LEU A 70 10.35 -2.04 -1.68
N SER A 71 10.14 -3.34 -1.83
CA SER A 71 9.83 -3.96 -3.11
C SER A 71 8.34 -4.25 -3.21
N TYR A 72 7.66 -3.60 -4.15
CA TYR A 72 6.23 -3.81 -4.39
C TYR A 72 5.90 -5.25 -4.79
N GLY A 73 6.74 -5.84 -5.65
CA GLY A 73 6.52 -7.17 -6.22
C GLY A 73 6.74 -8.32 -5.24
N ASP A 74 7.44 -8.07 -4.13
CA ASP A 74 7.78 -9.10 -3.14
C ASP A 74 6.75 -9.23 -2.01
N ILE A 75 5.70 -8.41 -2.02
CA ILE A 75 4.72 -8.38 -0.93
C ILE A 75 3.62 -9.40 -1.17
N ASP A 76 3.58 -10.41 -0.31
CA ASP A 76 2.45 -11.33 -0.20
C ASP A 76 1.42 -10.80 0.82
N LEU A 77 0.24 -10.40 0.33
CA LEU A 77 -0.86 -9.92 1.16
C LEU A 77 -1.32 -10.96 2.18
N ASP A 78 -1.32 -12.25 1.83
CA ASP A 78 -1.72 -13.31 2.76
C ASP A 78 -0.81 -13.34 3.96
N LYS A 79 0.51 -13.21 3.73
CA LYS A 79 1.49 -13.20 4.80
C LYS A 79 1.33 -11.99 5.70
N VAL A 80 1.19 -10.81 5.10
CA VAL A 80 0.94 -9.55 5.83
C VAL A 80 -0.31 -9.65 6.71
N PHE A 81 -1.45 -10.11 6.17
CA PHE A 81 -2.69 -10.19 6.96
C PHE A 81 -2.74 -11.38 7.92
N LYS A 82 -1.91 -12.42 7.71
CA LYS A 82 -1.71 -13.54 8.66
C LYS A 82 -0.62 -13.28 9.70
N ASN A 83 -0.03 -12.08 9.73
CA ASN A 83 1.07 -11.70 10.62
C ASN A 83 2.32 -12.60 10.47
N THR A 84 2.66 -12.94 9.23
CA THR A 84 3.86 -13.72 8.87
C THR A 84 4.65 -12.97 7.79
N PHE A 85 5.93 -13.31 7.61
CA PHE A 85 6.79 -12.66 6.60
C PHE A 85 7.90 -13.60 6.14
N SER A 86 8.48 -13.27 5.01
CA SER A 86 9.57 -13.99 4.35
C SER A 86 10.64 -13.09 3.75
N ASN A 87 10.37 -11.78 3.67
CA ASN A 87 11.30 -10.78 3.20
C ASN A 87 11.20 -9.49 4.02
N PHE A 88 12.15 -8.58 3.79
CA PHE A 88 12.23 -7.31 4.49
C PHE A 88 10.99 -6.44 4.30
N SER A 89 10.40 -6.38 3.10
CA SER A 89 9.25 -5.50 2.83
C SER A 89 8.02 -5.94 3.63
N GLU A 90 7.74 -7.25 3.66
CA GLU A 90 6.68 -7.84 4.47
C GLU A 90 6.92 -7.61 5.97
N GLU A 91 8.14 -7.85 6.44
CA GLU A 91 8.50 -7.64 7.85
C GLU A 91 8.36 -6.16 8.24
N PHE A 92 8.81 -5.26 7.37
CA PHE A 92 8.70 -3.82 7.54
C PHE A 92 7.24 -3.40 7.72
N ILE A 93 6.37 -3.77 6.78
CA ILE A 93 4.93 -3.50 6.85
C ILE A 93 4.36 -3.94 8.21
N LEU A 94 4.68 -5.16 8.66
CA LEU A 94 4.16 -5.70 9.90
C LEU A 94 4.65 -4.97 11.16
N LYS A 95 5.90 -4.50 11.16
CA LYS A 95 6.53 -3.91 12.34
C LYS A 95 6.36 -2.39 12.42
N THR A 96 6.08 -1.73 11.31
CA THR A 96 6.03 -0.26 11.26
C THR A 96 4.64 0.28 10.92
N SER A 97 3.84 -0.44 10.14
CA SER A 97 2.56 0.06 9.63
C SER A 97 1.39 -0.45 10.46
N ASN A 98 0.98 0.34 11.45
CA ASN A 98 -0.29 0.12 12.19
C ASN A 98 -1.55 0.16 11.28
N ASN A 99 -1.39 0.59 10.02
CA ASN A 99 -2.49 0.84 9.09
C ASN A 99 -3.12 -0.43 8.49
N THR A 100 -2.47 -1.60 8.61
CA THR A 100 -3.00 -2.87 8.11
C THR A 100 -4.26 -3.31 8.87
N ALA A 101 -4.43 -2.87 10.12
CA ALA A 101 -5.62 -3.15 10.93
C ALA A 101 -6.92 -2.66 10.26
N TYR A 102 -6.89 -1.48 9.65
CA TYR A 102 -8.06 -0.89 8.98
C TYR A 102 -8.36 -1.53 7.61
N LEU A 103 -7.40 -2.25 7.04
CA LEU A 103 -7.51 -2.88 5.72
C LEU A 103 -8.02 -4.32 5.77
N HIS A 104 -8.23 -4.90 6.96
CA HIS A 104 -8.74 -6.28 7.10
C HIS A 104 -10.10 -6.50 6.43
N LYS A 105 -10.96 -5.47 6.41
CA LYS A 105 -12.25 -5.56 5.70
C LYS A 105 -12.08 -5.68 4.19
N ASP A 106 -11.12 -4.94 3.62
CA ASP A 106 -10.81 -5.02 2.20
C ASP A 106 -10.13 -6.35 1.87
N TYR A 107 -9.23 -6.84 2.73
CA TYR A 107 -8.64 -8.17 2.60
C TYR A 107 -9.69 -9.29 2.62
N LYS A 108 -10.68 -9.21 3.52
CA LYS A 108 -11.77 -10.19 3.55
C LYS A 108 -12.55 -10.22 2.23
N LYS A 109 -12.83 -9.07 1.61
CA LYS A 109 -13.49 -9.03 0.30
C LYS A 109 -12.65 -9.71 -0.80
N VAL A 110 -11.32 -9.57 -0.74
CA VAL A 110 -10.42 -10.31 -1.65
C VAL A 110 -10.58 -11.81 -1.44
N GLN A 111 -10.59 -12.28 -0.19
CA GLN A 111 -10.79 -13.70 0.12
C GLN A 111 -12.16 -14.22 -0.34
N ASP A 112 -13.23 -13.48 -0.04
CA ASP A 112 -14.61 -13.83 -0.44
C ASP A 112 -14.72 -13.94 -1.97
N LEU A 113 -14.02 -13.08 -2.73
CA LEU A 113 -13.95 -13.17 -4.19
C LEU A 113 -13.13 -14.35 -4.69
N GLU A 114 -11.98 -14.65 -4.06
CA GLU A 114 -11.18 -15.83 -4.40
C GLU A 114 -11.96 -17.14 -4.15
N GLU A 115 -12.82 -17.17 -3.13
CA GLU A 115 -13.76 -18.27 -2.91
C GLU A 115 -14.88 -18.31 -3.94
N LEU A 116 -15.45 -17.15 -4.28
CA LEU A 116 -16.47 -17.04 -5.33
C LEU A 116 -15.92 -17.50 -6.69
N ASP A 117 -14.68 -17.17 -7.03
CA ASP A 117 -14.03 -17.60 -8.28
C ASP A 117 -13.87 -19.12 -8.38
N LYS A 118 -13.77 -19.83 -7.25
CA LYS A 118 -13.76 -21.30 -7.24
C LYS A 118 -15.13 -21.90 -7.52
N ALA A 119 -16.19 -21.28 -6.98
CA ALA A 119 -17.55 -21.78 -7.08
C ALA A 119 -18.28 -21.34 -8.36
N TYR A 120 -18.01 -20.12 -8.82
CA TYR A 120 -18.63 -19.51 -10.00
C TYR A 120 -17.62 -18.57 -10.68
N PRO A 121 -16.76 -19.08 -11.58
CA PRO A 121 -15.59 -18.34 -12.11
C PRO A 121 -15.90 -17.01 -12.80
N TYR A 122 -14.92 -16.09 -12.78
CA TYR A 122 -15.01 -14.76 -13.40
C TYR A 122 -15.56 -14.79 -14.84
N GLU A 123 -15.02 -15.66 -15.71
CA GLU A 123 -15.46 -15.73 -17.11
C GLU A 123 -16.92 -16.19 -17.26
N GLU A 124 -17.39 -17.07 -16.35
CA GLU A 124 -18.78 -17.50 -16.34
C GLU A 124 -19.70 -16.38 -15.84
N ARG A 125 -19.31 -15.67 -14.78
CA ARG A 125 -20.02 -14.48 -14.27
C ARG A 125 -20.12 -13.41 -15.33
N LYS A 126 -19.02 -13.14 -16.05
CA LYS A 126 -18.95 -12.17 -17.15
C LYS A 126 -19.85 -12.57 -18.31
N LYS A 127 -19.84 -13.84 -18.69
CA LYS A 127 -20.75 -14.36 -19.73
C LYS A 127 -22.21 -14.20 -19.30
N ARG A 128 -22.56 -14.54 -18.07
CA ARG A 128 -23.91 -14.39 -17.54
C ARG A 128 -24.35 -12.93 -17.51
N SER A 129 -23.46 -12.01 -17.12
CA SER A 129 -23.71 -10.56 -17.18
C SER A 129 -24.13 -10.11 -18.59
N LEU A 130 -23.38 -10.52 -19.61
CA LEU A 130 -23.69 -10.20 -21.02
C LEU A 130 -25.00 -10.84 -21.50
N ASP A 131 -25.33 -12.04 -21.02
CA ASP A 131 -26.59 -12.70 -21.36
C ASP A 131 -27.78 -12.00 -20.69
N LEU A 132 -27.64 -11.57 -19.43
CA LEU A 132 -28.64 -10.78 -18.70
C LEU A 132 -28.90 -9.44 -19.37
N GLU A 133 -27.88 -8.73 -19.83
CA GLU A 133 -28.03 -7.48 -20.60
C GLU A 133 -28.91 -7.70 -21.85
N LYS A 134 -28.66 -8.78 -22.59
CA LYS A 134 -29.46 -9.13 -23.78
C LYS A 134 -30.88 -9.53 -23.42
N GLU A 135 -31.08 -10.28 -22.34
CA GLU A 135 -32.41 -10.67 -21.84
C GLU A 135 -33.22 -9.44 -21.42
N ILE A 136 -32.61 -8.54 -20.64
CA ILE A 136 -33.20 -7.27 -20.19
C ILE A 136 -33.58 -6.40 -21.39
N LEU A 137 -32.69 -6.26 -22.38
CA LEU A 137 -32.96 -5.48 -23.59
C LEU A 137 -34.17 -6.03 -24.35
N LYS A 138 -34.18 -7.33 -24.65
CA LYS A 138 -35.29 -7.99 -25.36
C LYS A 138 -36.62 -7.85 -24.62
N LEU A 139 -36.62 -8.05 -23.30
CA LEU A 139 -37.83 -7.96 -22.49
C LEU A 139 -38.34 -6.51 -22.39
N THR A 140 -37.42 -5.54 -22.35
CA THR A 140 -37.74 -4.11 -22.37
C THR A 140 -38.38 -3.72 -23.70
N GLU A 141 -37.79 -4.12 -24.84
CA GLU A 141 -38.37 -3.88 -26.17
C GLU A 141 -39.74 -4.53 -26.34
N THR A 142 -39.91 -5.74 -25.81
CA THR A 142 -41.18 -6.47 -25.82
C THR A 142 -42.25 -5.72 -25.02
N ASN A 143 -41.90 -5.19 -23.85
CA ASN A 143 -42.82 -4.40 -23.03
C ASN A 143 -43.28 -3.12 -23.73
N VAL A 144 -42.39 -2.40 -24.43
CA VAL A 144 -42.74 -1.21 -25.21
C VAL A 144 -43.80 -1.54 -26.28
N ARG A 145 -43.67 -2.68 -26.96
CA ARG A 145 -44.66 -3.13 -27.96
C ARG A 145 -45.99 -3.53 -27.30
N LEU A 146 -45.93 -4.18 -26.14
CA LEU A 146 -47.11 -4.67 -25.42
C LEU A 146 -47.86 -3.58 -24.66
N GLU A 147 -47.26 -2.42 -24.40
CA GLU A 147 -47.86 -1.37 -23.57
C GLU A 147 -49.20 -0.86 -24.10
N LYS A 148 -49.38 -0.83 -25.42
CA LYS A 148 -50.64 -0.47 -26.07
C LYS A 148 -51.61 -1.63 -26.29
N ILE A 149 -51.14 -2.88 -26.13
CA ILE A 149 -51.88 -4.09 -26.49
C ILE A 149 -52.38 -4.82 -25.24
N ASN A 150 -51.49 -5.03 -24.27
CA ASN A 150 -51.79 -5.77 -23.04
C ASN A 150 -50.97 -5.23 -21.84
N PRO A 151 -51.48 -4.18 -21.16
CA PRO A 151 -50.83 -3.59 -19.99
C PRO A 151 -50.64 -4.55 -18.81
N SER A 152 -51.51 -5.56 -18.67
CA SER A 152 -51.41 -6.57 -17.60
C SER A 152 -50.16 -7.43 -17.75
N LEU A 153 -49.84 -7.83 -18.99
CA LEU A 153 -48.62 -8.58 -19.29
C LEU A 153 -47.36 -7.76 -19.01
N VAL A 154 -47.39 -6.45 -19.31
CA VAL A 154 -46.29 -5.53 -19.00
C VAL A 154 -46.02 -5.48 -17.50
N LYS A 155 -47.07 -5.47 -16.67
CA LYS A 155 -46.93 -5.49 -15.21
C LYS A 155 -46.26 -6.78 -14.70
N GLN A 156 -46.56 -7.93 -15.30
CA GLN A 156 -45.87 -9.19 -14.96
C GLN A 156 -44.40 -9.18 -15.40
N ASN A 157 -44.13 -8.74 -16.63
CA ASN A 157 -42.76 -8.63 -17.14
C ASN A 157 -41.91 -7.64 -16.35
N LYS A 158 -42.51 -6.62 -15.75
CA LYS A 158 -41.79 -5.67 -14.89
C LYS A 158 -41.14 -6.36 -13.68
N LYS A 159 -41.85 -7.28 -13.03
CA LYS A 159 -41.28 -8.08 -11.94
C LYS A 159 -40.08 -8.90 -12.42
N LYS A 160 -40.19 -9.51 -13.59
CA LYS A 160 -39.08 -10.27 -14.18
C LYS A 160 -37.89 -9.39 -14.54
N LEU A 161 -38.13 -8.18 -15.07
CA LEU A 161 -37.09 -7.19 -15.32
C LEU A 161 -36.37 -6.79 -14.03
N ASP A 162 -37.10 -6.58 -12.95
CA ASP A 162 -36.53 -6.20 -11.66
C ASP A 162 -35.64 -7.32 -11.09
N GLU A 163 -36.07 -8.59 -11.21
CA GLU A 163 -35.26 -9.76 -10.85
C GLU A 163 -33.97 -9.87 -11.69
N LEU A 164 -34.08 -9.73 -13.02
CA LEU A 164 -32.91 -9.79 -13.91
C LEU A 164 -31.92 -8.66 -13.66
N ARG A 165 -32.41 -7.45 -13.38
CA ARG A 165 -31.57 -6.29 -13.03
C ARG A 165 -30.89 -6.46 -11.68
N ALA A 166 -31.58 -7.05 -10.71
CA ALA A 166 -30.98 -7.35 -9.41
C ALA A 166 -29.86 -8.39 -9.55
N GLU A 167 -30.06 -9.42 -10.38
CA GLU A 167 -29.01 -10.41 -10.69
C GLU A 167 -27.83 -9.76 -11.41
N LEU A 168 -28.09 -8.91 -12.42
CA LEU A 168 -27.05 -8.21 -13.16
C LEU A 168 -26.21 -7.31 -12.24
N ASN A 169 -26.86 -6.49 -11.40
CA ASN A 169 -26.16 -5.62 -10.45
C ASN A 169 -25.26 -6.43 -9.50
N SER A 170 -25.76 -7.56 -8.98
CA SER A 170 -24.97 -8.45 -8.12
C SER A 170 -23.74 -9.00 -8.83
N LEU A 171 -23.86 -9.38 -10.11
CA LEU A 171 -22.71 -9.83 -10.90
C LEU A 171 -21.71 -8.70 -11.15
N GLU A 172 -22.19 -7.51 -11.53
CA GLU A 172 -21.34 -6.33 -11.78
C GLU A 172 -20.53 -5.94 -10.54
N GLU A 173 -21.13 -5.99 -9.35
CA GLU A 173 -20.43 -5.76 -8.08
C GLU A 173 -19.24 -6.71 -7.90
N THR A 174 -19.35 -7.97 -8.34
CA THR A 174 -18.27 -8.98 -8.22
C THR A 174 -17.25 -8.93 -9.37
N LEU A 175 -17.62 -8.37 -10.53
CA LEU A 175 -16.77 -8.29 -11.72
C LEU A 175 -15.86 -7.07 -11.73
N ASN A 176 -16.23 -6.01 -11.02
CA ASN A 176 -15.56 -4.71 -11.08
C ASN A 176 -14.50 -4.48 -9.99
N LEU A 177 -14.04 -5.54 -9.33
CA LEU A 177 -13.22 -5.43 -8.14
C LEU A 177 -11.76 -5.74 -8.46
N LYS A 178 -10.97 -4.71 -8.78
CA LYS A 178 -9.49 -4.75 -8.75
C LYS A 178 -8.93 -4.76 -7.32
N LEU A 179 -9.66 -5.40 -6.40
CA LEU A 179 -9.45 -5.26 -4.95
C LEU A 179 -8.07 -5.74 -4.50
N LYS A 180 -7.51 -6.77 -5.14
CA LYS A 180 -6.20 -7.31 -4.74
C LYS A 180 -5.06 -6.34 -5.04
N ASP A 181 -5.01 -5.82 -6.27
CA ASP A 181 -4.00 -4.83 -6.68
C ASP A 181 -4.18 -3.50 -5.94
N GLU A 182 -5.43 -3.07 -5.74
CA GLU A 182 -5.72 -1.86 -4.96
C GLU A 182 -5.30 -2.00 -3.49
N LEU A 183 -5.57 -3.15 -2.89
CA LEU A 183 -5.16 -3.45 -1.51
C LEU A 183 -3.64 -3.51 -1.39
N LEU A 184 -2.96 -4.17 -2.34
CA LEU A 184 -1.50 -4.21 -2.42
C LEU A 184 -0.91 -2.81 -2.53
N PHE A 185 -1.47 -1.98 -3.42
CA PHE A 185 -1.09 -0.57 -3.57
C PHE A 185 -1.24 0.22 -2.27
N LYS A 186 -2.37 0.10 -1.57
CA LYS A 186 -2.58 0.79 -0.28
C LYS A 186 -1.56 0.34 0.77
N VAL A 187 -1.36 -0.97 0.94
CA VAL A 187 -0.41 -1.53 1.91
C VAL A 187 1.01 -1.03 1.63
N PHE A 188 1.45 -1.12 0.38
CA PHE A 188 2.77 -0.64 -0.02
C PHE A 188 2.92 0.87 0.21
N SER A 189 1.95 1.66 -0.23
CA SER A 189 1.99 3.13 -0.13
C SER A 189 2.14 3.60 1.32
N TYR A 190 1.45 2.94 2.27
CA TYR A 190 1.59 3.27 3.70
C TYR A 190 2.98 2.95 4.24
N ALA A 191 3.56 1.82 3.85
CA ALA A 191 4.91 1.45 4.26
C ALA A 191 5.97 2.35 3.63
N GLU A 192 5.83 2.67 2.34
CA GLU A 192 6.72 3.58 1.63
C GLU A 192 6.69 4.99 2.25
N MET A 193 5.50 5.49 2.61
CA MET A 193 5.36 6.77 3.29
C MET A 193 6.07 6.77 4.64
N GLU A 194 5.91 5.72 5.45
CA GLU A 194 6.58 5.56 6.74
C GLU A 194 8.12 5.54 6.62
N LEU A 195 8.64 4.80 5.63
CA LEU A 195 10.07 4.78 5.33
C LEU A 195 10.58 6.16 4.92
N LYS A 196 9.86 6.83 4.01
CA LYS A 196 10.19 8.17 3.53
C LYS A 196 10.16 9.21 4.66
N GLU A 197 9.18 9.15 5.55
CA GLU A 197 9.11 10.04 6.71
C GLU A 197 10.31 9.87 7.63
N THR A 198 10.74 8.62 7.86
CA THR A 198 11.92 8.34 8.69
C THR A 198 13.20 8.89 8.05
N LYS A 199 13.40 8.66 6.74
CA LYS A 199 14.52 9.26 5.98
C LYS A 199 14.51 10.79 6.08
N ASN A 200 13.35 11.40 5.86
CA ASN A 200 13.21 12.86 5.95
C ASN A 200 13.52 13.39 7.34
N LYS A 201 13.08 12.72 8.41
CA LYS A 201 13.37 13.12 9.79
C LYS A 201 14.87 13.11 10.09
N VAL A 202 15.58 12.07 9.65
CA VAL A 202 17.06 12.00 9.79
C VAL A 202 17.71 13.21 9.12
N THR A 203 17.38 13.49 7.86
CA THR A 203 17.95 14.63 7.12
C THR A 203 17.59 15.97 7.77
N GLN A 204 16.33 16.16 8.20
CA GLN A 204 15.90 17.38 8.87
C GLN A 204 16.66 17.62 10.18
N TYR A 205 16.77 16.60 11.03
CA TYR A 205 17.48 16.69 12.30
C TYR A 205 18.98 16.93 12.10
N LYS A 206 19.58 16.28 11.11
CA LYS A 206 20.98 16.46 10.73
C LYS A 206 21.23 17.92 10.33
N THR A 207 20.45 18.44 9.39
CA THR A 207 20.57 19.82 8.90
C THR A 207 20.39 20.84 10.02
N TYR A 208 19.42 20.62 10.91
CA TYR A 208 19.20 21.49 12.06
C TYR A 208 20.43 21.55 12.99
N LEU A 209 20.98 20.40 13.38
CA LEU A 209 22.15 20.35 14.25
C LEU A 209 23.40 20.90 13.55
N GLU A 210 23.55 20.69 12.24
CA GLU A 210 24.66 21.26 11.46
C GLU A 210 24.65 22.79 11.52
N GLN A 211 23.49 23.40 11.28
CA GLN A 211 23.31 24.85 11.34
C GLN A 211 23.55 25.37 12.76
N LEU A 212 22.97 24.71 13.77
CA LEU A 212 23.13 25.10 15.16
C LEU A 212 24.60 25.06 15.61
N LEU A 213 25.35 24.01 15.25
CA LEU A 213 26.74 23.87 15.63
C LEU A 213 27.63 24.92 14.95
N LYS A 214 27.36 25.26 13.69
CA LYS A 214 28.02 26.38 12.99
C LYS A 214 27.78 27.71 13.70
N GLU A 215 26.53 28.01 14.07
CA GLU A 215 26.18 29.23 14.82
C GLU A 215 26.90 29.34 16.17
N ILE A 216 27.15 28.22 16.84
CA ILE A 216 27.85 28.19 18.13
C ILE A 216 29.36 28.37 17.95
N GLU A 217 29.94 27.82 16.88
CA GLU A 217 31.37 27.93 16.59
C GLU A 217 31.77 29.32 16.05
N GLU A 218 30.82 30.08 15.50
CA GLU A 218 31.00 31.45 15.02
C GLU A 218 30.81 32.53 16.11
N GLN A 219 30.47 32.14 17.35
CA GLN A 219 30.33 33.02 18.54
C GLN A 219 31.60 33.03 19.41
#